data_AF-A0A525CBL7-F1
#
_entry.id   AF-A0A525CBL7-F1
#
_cell.length_a   1.000
_cell.length_b   1.000
_cell.length_c   1.000
_cell.angle_alpha   90.00
_cell.angle_beta   90.00
_cell.angle_gamma   90.00
#
_symmetry.space_group_name_H-M   'P 1'
#
loop_
_entity.id
_entity.type
_entity.pdbx_description
1 polymer ?
#
loop_
_entity_poly.entity_id
_entity_poly.type
_entity_poly.pdbx_seq_one_letter_code
_entity_poly.pdbx_strand_id
1 'polypeptide(L)'
;MDTPNNNVTPIHQENTETIASDPGPESVPLRKDLSRVSLFLSILCLILLAIVFFAVNRNMAGLTGEISGEGDLAQQAAELRETVTALDAELSEMANTLTLYGNRNAMLRSDMEEELSRIDGVDQQLSGLSVQLSAMGAMLADLEQRIAVLDDLPQEAKRIIQAAMLEDLAGRVEALAGTADQEQQAKLMEALSLIQDARQDLQR
;
A
#
# COMPACT_ATOMS: atom_id res chain seq x y z
N MET A 1 68.43 21.50 28.81
CA MET A 1 67.49 21.46 29.95
C MET A 1 67.72 20.15 30.68
N ASP A 2 68.93 19.90 31.19
CA ASP A 2 69.55 20.52 32.37
C ASP A 2 68.78 20.16 33.65
N THR A 3 69.16 19.04 34.27
CA THR A 3 69.29 18.97 35.73
C THR A 3 70.41 19.94 36.15
N PRO A 4 70.51 20.45 37.40
CA PRO A 4 70.32 19.72 38.66
C PRO A 4 69.85 20.60 39.87
N ASN A 5 69.76 20.07 41.09
CA ASN A 5 70.73 20.41 42.14
C ASN A 5 70.39 19.74 43.49
N ASN A 6 71.34 18.93 43.94
CA ASN A 6 71.52 18.48 45.32
C ASN A 6 71.99 19.67 46.16
N ASN A 7 71.45 19.87 47.36
CA ASN A 7 72.19 20.62 48.37
C ASN A 7 72.14 19.89 49.71
N VAL A 8 73.04 18.94 49.82
CA VAL A 8 73.64 18.55 51.10
C VAL A 8 74.82 19.50 51.30
N THR A 9 74.88 20.18 52.44
CA THR A 9 76.16 20.58 53.00
C THR A 9 76.24 20.11 54.45
N PRO A 10 77.38 19.54 54.88
CA PRO A 10 77.51 18.85 56.15
C PRO A 10 78.48 19.57 57.12
N ILE A 11 78.71 18.89 58.25
CA ILE A 11 79.88 18.84 59.14
C ILE A 11 80.07 19.85 60.30
N HIS A 12 80.54 19.23 61.40
CA HIS A 12 81.32 19.67 62.57
C HIS A 12 80.51 19.87 63.85
N GLN A 13 80.90 19.35 65.02
CA GLN A 13 82.06 18.56 65.48
C GLN A 13 81.60 18.01 66.84
N GLU A 14 81.73 16.70 67.09
CA GLU A 14 82.76 16.18 68.00
C GLU A 14 82.94 17.01 69.29
N ASN A 15 82.32 16.55 70.37
CA ASN A 15 83.02 16.52 71.65
C ASN A 15 82.62 15.26 72.40
N THR A 16 83.57 14.34 72.37
CA THR A 16 83.70 13.17 73.23
C THR A 16 83.98 13.63 74.65
N GLU A 17 83.10 13.28 75.59
CA GLU A 17 83.57 13.04 76.95
C GLU A 17 82.93 11.77 77.52
N THR A 18 83.79 10.76 77.53
CA THR A 18 83.65 9.46 78.17
C THR A 18 83.55 9.65 79.68
N ILE A 19 82.43 9.24 80.28
CA ILE A 19 82.42 8.73 81.66
C ILE A 19 81.68 7.39 81.64
N ALA A 20 82.46 6.32 81.69
CA ALA A 20 82.00 4.96 81.90
C ALA A 20 81.90 4.67 83.40
N SER A 21 80.74 4.25 83.90
CA SER A 21 80.60 3.17 84.90
C SER A 21 79.11 2.76 85.09
N ASP A 22 78.80 1.54 84.65
CA ASP A 22 77.68 0.64 84.99
C ASP A 22 77.54 0.46 86.55
N PRO A 23 76.45 -0.08 87.19
CA PRO A 23 75.29 -0.82 86.67
C PRO A 23 73.90 -0.56 87.31
N GLY A 24 72.84 -1.05 86.66
CA GLY A 24 71.64 -1.55 87.36
C GLY A 24 70.32 -0.79 87.18
N PRO A 25 69.16 -1.47 87.24
CA PRO A 25 67.96 -1.10 86.49
C PRO A 25 67.05 -0.15 87.27
N GLU A 26 67.03 1.13 86.92
CA GLU A 26 65.93 2.00 87.33
C GLU A 26 64.80 1.93 86.31
N SER A 27 63.81 1.12 86.66
CA SER A 27 62.49 1.09 86.05
C SER A 27 61.82 2.46 86.21
N VAL A 28 62.09 3.36 85.27
CA VAL A 28 61.30 4.58 85.11
C VAL A 28 59.83 4.16 84.98
N PRO A 29 58.89 4.73 85.76
CA PRO A 29 57.50 4.30 85.78
C PRO A 29 56.70 4.68 84.52
N LEU A 30 57.30 4.66 83.32
CA LEU A 30 56.60 4.95 82.07
C LEU A 30 55.60 3.85 81.65
N ARG A 31 55.76 2.61 82.14
CA ARG A 31 54.90 1.48 81.74
C ARG A 31 53.46 1.60 82.25
N LYS A 32 53.24 2.28 83.37
CA LYS A 32 51.92 2.37 84.01
C LYS A 32 51.01 3.38 83.32
N ASP A 33 51.58 4.47 82.80
CA ASP A 33 50.82 5.51 82.11
C ASP A 33 50.50 5.13 80.66
N LEU A 34 51.40 4.39 79.98
CA LEU A 34 51.13 3.85 78.65
C LEU A 34 49.98 2.82 78.65
N SER A 35 49.81 2.04 79.72
CA SER A 35 48.68 1.11 79.85
C SER A 35 47.33 1.83 79.92
N ARG A 36 47.25 2.94 80.65
CA ARG A 36 46.03 3.76 80.72
C ARG A 36 45.77 4.46 79.39
N VAL A 37 46.81 5.02 78.77
CA VAL A 37 46.72 5.63 77.43
C VAL A 37 46.23 4.62 76.40
N SER A 38 46.70 3.37 76.45
CA SER A 38 46.26 2.32 75.52
C SER A 38 44.79 1.93 75.70
N LEU A 39 44.27 1.98 76.94
CA LEU A 39 42.86 1.73 77.22
C LEU A 39 41.98 2.86 76.69
N PHE A 40 42.38 4.12 76.92
CA PHE A 40 41.69 5.27 76.33
C PHE A 40 41.74 5.25 74.80
N LEU A 41 42.88 4.85 74.22
CA LEU A 41 43.03 4.74 72.77
C LEU A 41 42.17 3.60 72.19
N SER A 42 42.04 2.48 72.89
CA SER A 42 41.15 1.37 72.50
C SER A 42 39.68 1.80 72.51
N ILE A 43 39.25 2.49 73.57
CA ILE A 43 37.88 3.02 73.69
C ILE A 43 37.62 4.09 72.62
N LEU A 44 38.56 5.01 72.40
CA LEU A 44 38.47 6.03 71.36
C LEU A 44 38.38 5.39 69.97
N CYS A 45 39.17 4.34 69.72
CA CYS A 45 39.14 3.60 68.47
C CYS A 45 37.78 2.91 68.26
N LEU A 46 37.20 2.32 69.31
CA LEU A 46 35.85 1.74 69.27
C LEU A 46 34.77 2.77 68.96
N ILE A 47 34.85 3.95 69.60
CA ILE A 47 33.92 5.05 69.35
C ILE A 47 34.05 5.54 67.91
N LEU A 48 35.28 5.68 67.42
CA LEU A 48 35.56 6.10 66.04
C LEU A 48 35.02 5.06 65.05
N LEU A 49 35.20 3.77 65.34
CA LEU A 49 34.67 2.68 64.53
C LEU A 49 33.14 2.69 64.50
N ALA A 50 32.48 3.01 65.62
CA ALA A 50 31.02 3.15 65.67
C ALA A 50 30.51 4.36 64.86
N ILE A 51 31.20 5.50 64.92
CA ILE A 51 30.88 6.70 64.14
C ILE A 51 31.07 6.42 62.64
N VAL A 52 32.19 5.82 62.26
CA VAL A 52 32.47 5.45 60.87
C VAL A 52 31.48 4.42 60.37
N PHE A 53 31.15 3.41 61.18
CA PHE A 53 30.12 2.42 60.86
C PHE A 53 28.77 3.08 60.58
N PHE A 54 28.34 4.02 61.44
CA PHE A 54 27.09 4.73 61.24
C PHE A 54 27.12 5.65 60.01
N ALA A 55 28.24 6.33 59.77
CA ALA A 55 28.44 7.18 58.59
C ALA A 55 28.40 6.36 57.29
N VAL A 56 29.10 5.22 57.24
CA VAL A 56 29.08 4.30 56.10
C VAL A 56 27.68 3.71 55.90
N ASN A 57 27.00 3.30 56.97
CA ASN A 57 25.66 2.71 56.87
C ASN A 57 24.62 3.71 56.35
N ARG A 58 24.71 4.99 56.76
CA ARG A 58 23.85 6.06 56.23
C ARG A 58 24.15 6.37 54.76
N ASN A 59 25.43 6.40 54.37
CA ASN A 59 25.82 6.60 52.97
C ASN A 59 25.40 5.43 52.08
N MET A 60 25.60 4.19 52.54
CA MET A 60 25.18 2.98 51.83
C MET A 60 23.67 2.98 51.58
N ALA A 61 22.85 3.35 52.58
CA ALA A 61 21.41 3.45 52.41
C ALA A 61 21.01 4.47 51.32
N GLY A 62 21.71 5.61 51.24
CA GLY A 62 21.51 6.60 50.17
C GLY A 62 21.90 6.05 48.79
N LEU A 63 23.08 5.44 48.69
CA LEU A 63 23.57 4.83 47.45
C LEU A 63 22.65 3.69 46.96
N THR A 64 22.15 2.86 47.88
CA THR A 64 21.19 1.80 47.56
C THR A 64 19.88 2.36 47.00
N GLY A 65 19.38 3.47 47.56
CA GLY A 65 18.20 4.14 47.02
C GLY A 65 18.40 4.70 45.61
N GLU A 66 19.56 5.29 45.35
CA GLU A 66 19.92 5.80 44.01
C GLU A 66 20.07 4.67 42.98
N ILE A 67 20.73 3.56 43.35
CA ILE A 67 20.84 2.36 42.53
C ILE A 67 19.47 1.72 42.26
N SER A 68 18.57 1.70 43.24
CA SER A 68 17.19 1.25 43.02
C SER A 68 16.44 2.14 42.03
N GLY A 69 16.61 3.47 42.12
CA GLY A 69 16.04 4.42 41.15
C GLY A 69 16.59 4.22 39.73
N GLU A 70 17.86 3.85 39.60
CA GLU A 70 18.45 3.48 38.31
C GLU A 70 17.85 2.18 37.73
N GLY A 71 17.51 1.22 38.60
CA GLY A 71 16.73 0.04 38.25
C GLY A 71 15.33 0.36 37.71
N ASP A 72 14.62 1.28 38.36
CA ASP A 72 13.29 1.73 37.92
C ASP A 72 13.35 2.48 36.58
N LEU A 73 14.40 3.28 36.35
CA LEU A 73 14.64 3.95 35.07
C LEU A 73 14.97 2.96 33.96
N ALA A 74 15.79 1.93 34.25
CA ALA A 74 16.10 0.88 33.30
C ALA A 74 14.83 0.09 32.89
N GLN A 75 13.94 -0.17 33.85
CA GLN A 75 12.65 -0.81 33.57
C GLN A 75 11.77 0.08 32.67
N GLN A 76 11.62 1.37 33.01
CA GLN A 76 10.86 2.31 32.18
C GLN A 76 11.42 2.43 30.77
N ALA A 77 12.75 2.41 30.60
CA ALA A 77 13.40 2.43 29.29
C ALA A 77 13.13 1.15 28.48
N ALA A 78 13.06 -0.01 29.14
CA ALA A 78 12.70 -1.27 28.51
C ALA A 78 11.24 -1.28 28.05
N GLU A 79 10.32 -0.82 28.90
CA GLU A 79 8.89 -0.68 28.56
C GLU A 79 8.70 0.30 27.40
N LEU A 80 9.35 1.47 27.43
CA LEU A 80 9.30 2.43 26.34
C LEU A 80 9.83 1.83 25.03
N ARG A 81 10.93 1.08 25.08
CA ARG A 81 11.47 0.40 23.91
C ARG A 81 10.49 -0.61 23.32
N GLU A 82 9.78 -1.35 24.15
CA GLU A 82 8.73 -2.28 23.71
C GLU A 82 7.60 -1.52 23.02
N THR A 83 7.10 -0.43 23.61
CA THR A 83 6.05 0.39 22.98
C THR A 83 6.47 0.96 21.63
N VAL A 84 7.71 1.46 21.50
CA VAL A 84 8.24 1.96 20.24
C VAL A 84 8.32 0.85 19.19
N THR A 85 8.71 -0.35 19.59
CA THR A 85 8.77 -1.50 18.68
C THR A 85 7.38 -1.93 18.22
N ALA A 86 6.39 -1.89 19.11
CA ALA A 86 4.99 -2.17 18.77
C ALA A 86 4.42 -1.12 17.79
N LEU A 87 4.67 0.17 18.05
CA LEU A 87 4.26 1.25 17.16
C LEU A 87 4.90 1.14 15.77
N ASP A 88 6.17 0.75 15.68
CA ASP A 88 6.84 0.54 14.39
C ASP A 88 6.17 -0.58 13.57
N ALA A 89 5.77 -1.67 14.24
CA ALA A 89 5.03 -2.75 13.60
C ALA A 89 3.64 -2.29 13.10
N GLU A 90 2.89 -1.54 13.90
CA GLU A 90 1.60 -0.97 13.50
C GLU A 90 1.73 0.03 12.34
N LEU A 91 2.76 0.88 12.35
CA LEU A 91 3.05 1.81 11.25
C LEU A 91 3.37 1.05 9.96
N SER A 92 4.14 -0.04 10.04
CA SER A 92 4.43 -0.90 8.89
C SER A 92 3.16 -1.57 8.34
N GLU A 93 2.27 -2.04 9.21
CA GLU A 93 0.97 -2.60 8.79
C GLU A 93 0.09 -1.53 8.11
N MET A 94 0.00 -0.34 8.70
CA MET A 94 -0.74 0.77 8.13
C MET A 94 -0.18 1.19 6.76
N ALA A 95 1.15 1.21 6.60
CA ALA A 95 1.78 1.49 5.31
C ALA A 95 1.40 0.45 4.24
N ASN A 96 1.36 -0.83 4.61
CA ASN A 96 0.92 -1.90 3.72
C ASN A 96 -0.56 -1.76 3.33
N THR A 97 -1.45 -1.46 4.29
CA THR A 97 -2.87 -1.23 4.00
C THR A 97 -3.08 -0.02 3.09
N LEU A 98 -2.35 1.08 3.32
CA LEU A 98 -2.42 2.26 2.47
C LEU A 98 -1.96 1.96 1.04
N THR A 99 -0.91 1.16 0.89
CA THR A 99 -0.44 0.68 -0.42
C THR A 99 -1.51 -0.15 -1.13
N LEU A 100 -2.18 -1.06 -0.41
CA LEU A 100 -3.28 -1.86 -0.94
C LEU A 100 -4.46 -0.99 -1.41
N TYR A 101 -4.86 -0.01 -0.60
CA TYR A 101 -5.91 0.95 -0.98
C TYR A 101 -5.50 1.80 -2.18
N GLY A 102 -4.23 2.23 -2.25
CA GLY A 102 -3.67 2.93 -3.40
C GLY A 102 -3.81 2.11 -4.69
N ASN A 103 -3.40 0.85 -4.65
CA ASN A 103 -3.52 -0.08 -5.79
C ASN A 103 -5.00 -0.30 -6.20
N ARG A 104 -5.89 -0.47 -5.22
CA ARG A 104 -7.33 -0.64 -5.48
C ARG A 104 -7.93 0.61 -6.13
N ASN A 105 -7.57 1.80 -5.67
CA ASN A 105 -8.03 3.05 -6.28
C ASN A 105 -7.50 3.23 -7.70
N ALA A 106 -6.25 2.84 -7.98
CA ALA A 106 -5.70 2.86 -9.34
C ALA A 106 -6.47 1.92 -10.28
N MET A 107 -6.83 0.72 -9.81
CA MET A 107 -7.64 -0.23 -10.56
C MET A 107 -9.05 0.31 -10.83
N LEU A 108 -9.77 0.80 -9.80
CA LEU A 108 -11.09 1.41 -9.97
C LEU A 108 -11.06 2.56 -10.98
N ARG A 109 -10.00 3.37 -10.96
CA ARG A 109 -9.83 4.46 -11.93
C ARG A 109 -9.69 3.94 -13.35
N SER A 110 -8.92 2.87 -13.55
CA SER A 110 -8.77 2.22 -14.86
C SER A 110 -10.10 1.65 -15.35
N ASP A 111 -10.82 0.93 -14.47
CA ASP A 111 -12.13 0.36 -14.81
C ASP A 111 -13.15 1.45 -15.18
N MET A 112 -13.14 2.58 -14.46
CA MET A 112 -13.99 3.72 -14.78
C MET A 112 -13.65 4.33 -16.14
N GLU A 113 -12.38 4.42 -16.52
CA GLU A 113 -11.95 4.95 -17.81
C GLU A 113 -12.36 4.02 -18.96
N GLU A 114 -12.29 2.70 -18.75
CA GLU A 114 -12.80 1.71 -19.70
C GLU A 114 -14.32 1.82 -19.88
N GLU A 115 -15.08 1.92 -18.79
CA GLU A 115 -16.54 2.07 -18.86
C GLU A 115 -16.95 3.38 -19.56
N LEU A 116 -16.22 4.47 -19.36
CA LEU A 116 -16.45 5.72 -20.10
C LEU A 116 -16.24 5.52 -21.61
N SER A 117 -15.17 4.83 -22.00
CA SER A 117 -14.95 4.51 -23.42
C SER A 117 -16.03 3.61 -24.00
N ARG A 118 -16.58 2.69 -23.20
CA ARG A 118 -17.71 1.83 -23.62
C ARG A 118 -18.99 2.64 -23.80
N ILE A 119 -19.27 3.60 -22.92
CA ILE A 119 -20.41 4.51 -23.06
C ILE A 119 -20.30 5.34 -24.34
N ASP A 120 -19.12 5.93 -24.61
CA ASP A 120 -18.89 6.68 -25.85
C ASP A 120 -19.12 5.81 -27.11
N GLY A 121 -18.71 4.55 -27.06
CA GLY A 121 -18.96 3.58 -28.13
C GLY A 121 -20.45 3.30 -28.34
N VAL A 122 -21.22 3.13 -27.25
CA VAL A 122 -22.67 2.93 -27.32
C VAL A 122 -23.38 4.18 -27.86
N ASP A 123 -22.95 5.38 -27.46
CA ASP A 123 -23.52 6.64 -27.97
C ASP A 123 -23.31 6.79 -29.48
N GLN A 124 -22.13 6.42 -29.98
CA GLN A 124 -21.87 6.38 -31.43
C GLN A 124 -22.78 5.38 -32.14
N GLN A 125 -22.97 4.19 -31.57
CA GLN A 125 -23.88 3.18 -32.12
C GLN A 125 -25.34 3.66 -32.15
N LEU A 126 -25.81 4.28 -31.07
CA LEU A 126 -27.16 4.85 -30.99
C LEU A 126 -27.35 5.98 -32.00
N SER A 127 -26.35 6.84 -32.17
CA SER A 127 -26.38 7.88 -33.20
C SER A 127 -26.48 7.27 -34.61
N GLY A 128 -25.67 6.25 -34.92
CA GLY A 128 -25.74 5.53 -36.19
C GLY A 128 -27.09 4.87 -36.45
N LEU A 129 -27.66 4.20 -35.44
CA LEU A 129 -28.99 3.60 -35.52
C LEU A 129 -30.09 4.65 -35.70
N SER A 130 -29.98 5.81 -35.05
CA SER A 130 -30.93 6.92 -35.22
C SER A 130 -30.93 7.43 -36.67
N VAL A 131 -29.76 7.57 -37.29
CA VAL A 131 -29.63 7.94 -38.71
C VAL A 131 -30.25 6.88 -39.61
N GLN A 132 -29.99 5.59 -39.36
CA GLN A 132 -30.60 4.50 -40.13
C GLN A 132 -32.13 4.49 -40.01
N LEU A 133 -32.67 4.72 -38.81
CA LEU A 133 -34.11 4.78 -38.57
C LEU A 133 -34.74 5.95 -39.32
N SER A 134 -34.08 7.11 -39.36
CA SER A 134 -34.52 8.27 -40.14
C SER A 134 -34.54 7.97 -41.64
N ALA A 135 -33.51 7.29 -42.16
CA ALA A 135 -33.46 6.87 -43.55
C ALA A 135 -34.56 5.86 -43.90
N MET A 136 -34.82 4.87 -43.02
CA MET A 136 -35.95 3.95 -43.18
C MET A 136 -37.29 4.70 -43.16
N GLY A 137 -37.47 5.67 -42.27
CA GLY A 137 -38.67 6.50 -42.23
C GLY A 137 -38.91 7.24 -43.55
N ALA A 138 -37.84 7.78 -44.17
CA ALA A 138 -37.93 8.40 -45.48
C ALA A 138 -38.28 7.39 -46.60
N MET A 139 -37.71 6.18 -46.57
CA MET A 139 -38.06 5.12 -47.52
C MET A 139 -39.52 4.68 -47.39
N LEU A 140 -40.03 4.55 -46.17
CA LEU A 140 -41.43 4.22 -45.92
C LEU A 140 -42.36 5.32 -46.43
N ALA A 141 -42.02 6.60 -46.22
CA ALA A 141 -42.79 7.71 -46.76
C ALA A 141 -42.83 7.71 -48.31
N ASP A 142 -41.71 7.42 -48.97
CA ASP A 142 -41.66 7.25 -50.44
C ASP A 142 -42.53 6.08 -50.90
N LEU A 143 -42.47 4.96 -50.17
CA LEU A 143 -43.25 3.76 -50.49
C LEU A 143 -44.75 3.99 -50.30
N GLU A 144 -45.15 4.68 -49.22
CA GLU A 144 -46.53 5.14 -48.98
C GLU A 144 -47.03 6.00 -50.15
N GLN A 145 -46.21 6.95 -50.61
CA GLN A 145 -46.56 7.82 -51.74
C GLN A 145 -46.72 7.02 -53.05
N ARG A 146 -45.85 6.05 -53.32
CA ARG A 146 -45.98 5.15 -54.48
C ARG A 146 -47.23 4.29 -54.41
N ILE A 147 -47.56 3.77 -53.22
CA ILE A 147 -48.80 3.01 -53.01
C ILE A 147 -49.99 3.90 -53.27
N ALA A 148 -50.02 5.14 -52.78
CA ALA A 148 -51.12 6.07 -53.04
C ALA A 148 -51.31 6.33 -54.55
N VAL A 149 -50.22 6.54 -55.31
CA VAL A 149 -50.28 6.67 -56.79
C VAL A 149 -50.77 5.38 -57.44
N LEU A 150 -50.27 4.23 -56.98
CA LEU A 150 -50.74 2.92 -57.42
C LEU A 150 -52.22 2.75 -57.13
N ASP A 151 -52.74 3.23 -56.01
CA ASP A 151 -54.13 3.05 -55.64
C ASP A 151 -55.08 3.97 -56.42
N ASP A 152 -54.64 5.19 -56.72
CA ASP A 152 -55.34 6.18 -57.56
C ASP A 152 -55.29 5.86 -59.07
N LEU A 153 -54.49 4.89 -59.50
CA LEU A 153 -54.48 4.47 -60.90
C LEU A 153 -55.86 3.91 -61.28
N PRO A 154 -56.47 4.38 -62.39
CA PRO A 154 -57.71 3.80 -62.90
C PRO A 154 -57.49 2.30 -63.15
N GLN A 155 -58.50 1.48 -62.87
CA GLN A 155 -58.44 0.01 -62.95
C GLN A 155 -57.77 -0.50 -64.24
N GLU A 156 -57.99 0.16 -65.37
CA GLU A 156 -57.40 -0.16 -66.66
C GLU A 156 -55.87 0.03 -66.68
N ALA A 157 -55.36 1.10 -66.06
CA ALA A 157 -53.92 1.32 -65.93
C ALA A 157 -53.25 0.37 -64.92
N LYS A 158 -53.96 -0.02 -63.84
CA LYS A 158 -53.52 -1.10 -62.92
C LYS A 158 -53.35 -2.42 -63.68
N ARG A 159 -54.32 -2.79 -64.53
CA ARG A 159 -54.25 -3.99 -65.38
C ARG A 159 -53.09 -3.91 -66.38
N ILE A 160 -52.86 -2.76 -67.00
CA ILE A 160 -51.74 -2.56 -67.94
C ILE A 160 -50.39 -2.71 -67.24
N ILE A 161 -50.21 -2.15 -66.04
CA ILE A 161 -48.97 -2.27 -65.27
C ILE A 161 -48.76 -3.72 -64.80
N GLN A 162 -49.79 -4.39 -64.32
CA GLN A 162 -49.72 -5.80 -63.91
C GLN A 162 -49.41 -6.72 -65.11
N ALA A 163 -50.00 -6.46 -66.28
CA ALA A 163 -49.68 -7.16 -67.51
C ALA A 163 -48.23 -6.93 -67.95
N ALA A 164 -47.72 -5.70 -67.85
CA ALA A 164 -46.32 -5.37 -68.16
C ALA A 164 -45.34 -6.01 -67.16
N MET A 165 -45.69 -6.08 -65.88
CA MET A 165 -44.89 -6.78 -64.87
C MET A 165 -44.85 -8.29 -65.13
N LEU A 166 -45.98 -8.92 -65.46
CA LEU A 166 -46.02 -10.35 -65.82
C LEU A 166 -45.21 -10.65 -67.09
N GLU A 167 -45.18 -9.72 -68.04
CA GLU A 167 -44.33 -9.81 -69.24
C GLU A 167 -42.83 -9.76 -68.91
N ASP A 168 -42.40 -8.83 -68.04
CA ASP A 168 -41.00 -8.75 -67.59
C ASP A 168 -40.61 -10.00 -66.76
N LEU A 169 -41.52 -10.48 -65.92
CA LEU A 169 -41.32 -11.68 -65.10
C LEU A 169 -41.19 -12.93 -65.97
N ALA A 170 -42.03 -13.08 -67.00
CA ALA A 170 -41.90 -14.14 -67.99
C ALA A 170 -40.54 -14.08 -68.70
N GLY A 171 -40.12 -12.89 -69.15
CA GLY A 171 -38.82 -12.71 -69.81
C GLY A 171 -37.62 -13.05 -68.92
N ARG A 172 -37.67 -12.69 -67.64
CA ARG A 172 -36.61 -13.05 -66.67
C ARG A 172 -36.59 -14.54 -66.34
N VAL A 173 -37.76 -15.15 -66.17
CA VAL A 173 -37.89 -16.60 -65.92
C VAL A 173 -37.38 -17.40 -67.12
N GLU A 174 -37.68 -16.94 -68.34
CA GLU A 174 -37.18 -17.54 -69.58
C GLU A 174 -35.66 -17.37 -69.72
N ALA A 175 -35.11 -16.20 -69.39
CA ALA A 175 -33.66 -15.98 -69.33
C ALA A 175 -32.97 -16.86 -68.29
N LEU A 176 -33.56 -17.03 -67.09
CA LEU A 176 -33.04 -17.93 -66.06
C LEU A 176 -33.14 -19.41 -66.50
N ALA A 177 -34.24 -19.80 -67.15
CA ALA A 177 -34.44 -21.16 -67.64
C ALA A 177 -33.40 -21.57 -68.71
N GLY A 178 -32.82 -20.61 -69.42
CA GLY A 178 -31.68 -20.83 -70.32
C GLY A 178 -30.36 -21.13 -69.61
N THR A 179 -30.26 -20.89 -68.30
CA THR A 179 -29.04 -21.04 -67.48
C THR A 179 -29.18 -22.01 -66.31
N ALA A 180 -30.36 -22.57 -66.10
CA ALA A 180 -30.70 -23.37 -64.92
C ALA A 180 -30.50 -24.88 -65.14
N ASP A 181 -30.17 -25.60 -64.07
CA ASP A 181 -30.03 -27.07 -64.07
C ASP A 181 -31.39 -27.79 -64.25
N GLN A 182 -31.39 -29.08 -64.66
CA GLN A 182 -32.61 -29.83 -65.01
C GLN A 182 -33.74 -29.78 -63.96
N GLU A 183 -33.42 -29.77 -62.66
CA GLU A 183 -34.43 -29.70 -61.60
C GLU A 183 -35.04 -28.28 -61.47
N GLN A 184 -34.23 -27.25 -61.67
CA GLN A 184 -34.67 -25.86 -61.63
C GLN A 184 -35.46 -25.51 -62.90
N GLN A 185 -35.14 -26.13 -64.03
CA GLN A 185 -35.84 -25.96 -65.29
C GLN A 185 -37.31 -26.43 -65.23
N ALA A 186 -37.59 -27.52 -64.52
CA ALA A 186 -38.96 -27.99 -64.28
C ALA A 186 -39.79 -27.00 -63.44
N LYS A 187 -39.19 -26.46 -62.37
CA LYS A 187 -39.84 -25.44 -61.51
C LYS A 187 -40.04 -24.11 -62.25
N LEU A 188 -39.14 -23.76 -63.16
CA LEU A 188 -39.26 -22.57 -64.01
C LEU A 188 -40.34 -22.73 -65.09
N MET A 189 -40.52 -23.94 -65.66
CA MET A 189 -41.65 -24.24 -66.55
C MET A 189 -42.99 -24.14 -65.81
N GLU A 190 -43.06 -24.61 -64.57
CA GLU A 190 -44.25 -24.46 -63.72
C GLU A 190 -44.55 -22.97 -63.43
N ALA A 191 -43.51 -22.18 -63.13
CA ALA A 191 -43.64 -20.72 -62.96
C ALA A 191 -44.14 -20.01 -64.24
N LEU A 192 -43.67 -20.42 -65.43
CA LEU A 192 -44.14 -19.87 -66.71
C LEU A 192 -45.62 -20.18 -66.97
N SER A 193 -46.08 -21.39 -66.64
CA SER A 193 -47.51 -21.76 -66.75
C SER A 193 -48.37 -20.87 -65.85
N LEU A 194 -47.97 -20.70 -64.59
CA LEU A 194 -48.69 -19.85 -63.64
C LEU A 194 -48.73 -18.37 -64.08
N ILE A 195 -47.65 -17.87 -64.68
CA ILE A 195 -47.59 -16.52 -65.25
C ILE A 195 -48.53 -16.39 -66.46
N GLN A 196 -48.61 -17.41 -67.32
CA GLN A 196 -49.54 -17.44 -68.46
C GLN A 196 -51.00 -17.44 -68.02
N ASP A 197 -51.34 -18.27 -67.03
CA ASP A 197 -52.71 -18.33 -66.48
C ASP A 197 -53.11 -16.99 -65.86
N ALA A 198 -52.20 -16.37 -65.08
CA ALA A 198 -52.43 -15.04 -64.50
C ALA A 198 -52.60 -13.94 -65.58
N ARG A 199 -51.87 -14.01 -66.70
CA ARG A 199 -52.08 -13.09 -67.85
C ARG A 199 -53.45 -13.28 -68.48
N GLN A 200 -53.92 -14.53 -68.59
CA GLN A 200 -55.20 -14.85 -69.20
C GLN A 200 -56.38 -14.35 -68.35
N ASP A 201 -56.26 -14.45 -67.03
CA ASP A 201 -57.25 -13.92 -66.09
C ASP A 201 -57.28 -12.38 -66.06
N LEU A 202 -56.13 -11.71 -66.26
CA LEU A 202 -56.04 -10.25 -66.37
C LEU A 202 -56.67 -9.67 -67.65
N GLN A 203 -56.77 -10.49 -68.71
CA GLN A 203 -57.40 -10.12 -69.98
C GLN A 203 -58.92 -10.30 -70.00
N ARG A 204 -59.50 -10.93 -68.96
CA ARG A 204 -60.95 -11.05 -68.75
C ARG A 204 -61.55 -9.84 -68.04
#